data_AF-A0A3B4E2X1-F1
#
_entry.id   AF-A0A3B4E2X1-F1
#
_cell.length_a   1.000
_cell.length_b   1.000
_cell.length_c   1.000
_cell.angle_alpha   90.00
_cell.angle_beta   90.00
_cell.angle_gamma   90.00
#
_symmetry.space_group_name_H-M   'P 1'
#
loop_
_entity.id
_entity.type
_entity.pdbx_description
1 polymer ?
#
loop_
_entity_poly.entity_id
_entity_poly.type
_entity_poly.pdbx_seq_one_letter_code
_entity_poly.pdbx_strand_id
1 'polypeptide(L)'
;MQPSPQLVKKNKTKMGIQVQDSHGCCGCGSGCLGPLTFHSEAKGQLVTLSEDGRRATRDTTSFRHGLIFSSRPLRIMEKVHIRIERSVRAWHGAMRVGLTSVAPGSTTIPSLAIPELTNSPGYWAIPVPEHQCLPRSELIFWVSHCGTLHVKTDDGQKHSLKTRVDTHKPMWAMIDVYGQTNAVLLLGSIKKCLFTTRRSCPVPTVEPTDDNCGYSEIPIKTVERMMGQKSLGEPGNQENLSLPCSQNNSQNTSNESMEECVVCYSDIANVMLICGHRCVCSQCALRVFSEFGSCPLCRHHLHPDHCYKGT
;
A
#
# COMPACT_ATOMS: atom_id res chain seq x y z
N MET A 1 22.97 12.27 -74.91
CA MET A 1 23.34 11.53 -73.69
C MET A 1 23.26 12.47 -72.49
N GLN A 2 22.17 12.38 -71.75
CA GLN A 2 22.00 12.79 -70.35
C GLN A 2 20.94 11.83 -69.77
N PRO A 3 21.16 11.17 -68.63
CA PRO A 3 20.12 10.37 -68.00
C PRO A 3 19.34 11.20 -66.96
N SER A 4 18.02 11.04 -66.98
CA SER A 4 17.05 11.62 -66.03
C SER A 4 17.29 11.14 -64.59
N PRO A 5 16.98 11.96 -63.56
CA PRO A 5 17.16 11.56 -62.17
C PRO A 5 16.04 10.62 -61.71
N GLN A 6 16.43 9.45 -61.19
CA GLN A 6 15.50 8.49 -60.60
C GLN A 6 15.02 8.96 -59.21
N LEU A 7 13.70 8.95 -59.00
CA LEU A 7 13.06 9.21 -57.72
C LEU A 7 13.34 8.04 -56.76
N VAL A 8 14.19 8.25 -55.75
CA VAL A 8 14.39 7.30 -54.66
C VAL A 8 13.21 7.38 -53.69
N LYS A 9 12.32 6.38 -53.72
CA LYS A 9 11.27 6.19 -52.69
C LYS A 9 11.93 5.83 -51.36
N LYS A 10 11.97 6.78 -50.42
CA LYS A 10 12.36 6.53 -49.02
C LYS A 10 11.27 5.71 -48.33
N ASN A 11 11.50 4.41 -48.15
CA ASN A 11 10.70 3.58 -47.26
C ASN A 11 10.97 4.00 -45.81
N LYS A 12 9.98 4.64 -45.16
CA LYS A 12 9.98 4.85 -43.71
C LYS A 12 9.60 3.53 -43.04
N THR A 13 10.59 2.74 -42.63
CA THR A 13 10.37 1.62 -41.71
C THR A 13 10.05 2.19 -40.34
N LYS A 14 8.76 2.20 -39.99
CA LYS A 14 8.27 2.54 -38.66
C LYS A 14 8.64 1.37 -37.75
N MET A 15 9.73 1.50 -36.98
CA MET A 15 10.07 0.58 -35.90
C MET A 15 8.98 0.71 -34.82
N GLY A 16 7.91 -0.06 -34.97
CA GLY A 16 6.94 -0.29 -33.92
C GLY A 16 7.58 -1.18 -32.88
N ILE A 17 7.81 -0.64 -31.69
CA ILE A 17 8.08 -1.46 -30.50
C ILE A 17 6.80 -2.26 -30.27
N GLN A 18 6.80 -3.53 -30.71
CA GLN A 18 5.81 -4.50 -30.28
C GLN A 18 6.09 -4.77 -28.80
N VAL A 19 5.24 -4.23 -27.93
CA VAL A 19 5.08 -4.74 -26.58
C VAL A 19 4.56 -6.17 -26.74
N GLN A 20 5.43 -7.16 -26.55
CA GLN A 20 5.05 -8.56 -26.57
C GLN A 20 4.19 -8.85 -25.33
N ASP A 21 2.87 -8.91 -25.51
CA ASP A 21 1.96 -9.52 -24.55
C ASP A 21 2.25 -11.03 -24.49
N SER A 22 3.23 -11.43 -23.68
CA SER A 22 3.53 -12.83 -23.39
C SER A 22 2.57 -13.41 -22.35
N HIS A 23 1.26 -13.35 -22.63
CA HIS A 23 0.25 -14.05 -21.85
C HIS A 23 -0.49 -15.02 -22.76
N GLY A 24 0.16 -16.17 -22.99
CA GLY A 24 -0.48 -17.33 -23.59
C GLY A 24 -1.79 -17.65 -22.86
N CYS A 25 -2.81 -17.99 -23.63
CA CYS A 25 -4.11 -18.37 -23.12
C CYS A 25 -3.93 -19.53 -22.11
N CYS A 26 -4.23 -19.30 -20.83
CA CYS A 26 -4.25 -20.39 -19.88
C CYS A 26 -5.35 -21.36 -20.34
N GLY A 27 -5.09 -22.67 -20.37
CA GLY A 27 -6.04 -23.69 -20.88
C GLY A 27 -7.35 -23.84 -20.07
N CYS A 28 -7.74 -22.82 -19.31
CA CYS A 28 -8.76 -22.76 -18.29
C CYS A 28 -10.20 -22.55 -18.81
N GLY A 29 -10.39 -22.43 -20.13
CA GLY A 29 -11.69 -22.17 -20.75
C GLY A 29 -12.21 -20.73 -20.63
N SER A 30 -13.42 -20.48 -21.17
CA SER A 30 -14.02 -19.15 -21.36
C SER A 30 -14.39 -18.42 -20.05
N GLY A 31 -14.59 -19.16 -18.97
CA GLY A 31 -14.88 -18.61 -17.64
C GLY A 31 -13.66 -17.97 -16.96
N CYS A 32 -12.45 -18.19 -17.47
CA CYS A 32 -11.24 -17.73 -16.82
C CYS A 32 -10.94 -16.25 -17.13
N LEU A 33 -10.46 -15.53 -16.13
CA LEU A 33 -9.97 -14.16 -16.23
C LEU A 33 -8.49 -14.09 -16.62
N GLY A 34 -7.81 -15.24 -16.68
CA GLY A 34 -6.36 -15.38 -16.82
C GLY A 34 -5.67 -15.52 -15.46
N PRO A 35 -4.37 -15.86 -15.45
CA PRO A 35 -3.59 -15.95 -14.22
C PRO A 35 -3.57 -14.58 -13.54
N LEU A 36 -3.53 -14.58 -12.21
CA LEU A 36 -3.38 -13.36 -11.43
C LEU A 36 -2.31 -13.64 -10.38
N THR A 37 -1.20 -12.91 -10.50
CA THR A 37 -0.05 -12.95 -9.60
C THR A 37 0.38 -11.50 -9.35
N PHE A 38 1.37 -11.29 -8.50
CA PHE A 38 2.09 -10.02 -8.43
C PHE A 38 3.11 -9.93 -9.57
N HIS A 39 3.32 -8.71 -10.05
CA HIS A 39 4.30 -8.43 -11.08
C HIS A 39 5.71 -8.76 -10.58
N SER A 40 6.45 -9.59 -11.31
CA SER A 40 7.74 -10.13 -10.88
C SER A 40 8.83 -9.06 -10.76
N GLU A 41 8.87 -8.12 -11.70
CA GLU A 41 9.93 -7.10 -11.77
C GLU A 41 9.52 -5.77 -11.11
N ALA A 42 8.32 -5.27 -11.40
CA ALA A 42 7.76 -4.06 -10.80
C ALA A 42 7.27 -4.31 -9.36
N LYS A 43 8.19 -4.26 -8.40
CA LYS A 43 7.91 -4.32 -6.95
C LYS A 43 8.89 -3.45 -6.16
N GLY A 44 8.51 -3.12 -4.93
CA GLY A 44 9.31 -2.34 -4.00
C GLY A 44 10.62 -3.05 -3.67
N GLN A 45 11.65 -2.25 -3.36
CA GLN A 45 13.02 -2.74 -3.13
C GLN A 45 13.13 -3.78 -2.02
N LEU A 46 12.23 -3.73 -1.04
CA LEU A 46 12.23 -4.64 0.12
C LEU A 46 11.19 -5.76 0.00
N VAL A 47 10.61 -5.97 -1.19
CA VAL A 47 9.62 -7.01 -1.43
C VAL A 47 10.26 -8.24 -2.07
N THR A 48 10.07 -9.38 -1.41
CA THR A 48 10.31 -10.71 -1.98
C THR A 48 8.98 -11.36 -2.35
N LEU A 49 8.95 -12.02 -3.50
CA LEU A 49 7.79 -12.79 -3.95
C LEU A 49 8.01 -14.28 -3.74
N SER A 50 6.97 -14.99 -3.31
CA SER A 50 6.93 -16.45 -3.18
C SER A 50 5.54 -16.99 -3.55
N GLU A 51 5.29 -18.29 -3.37
CA GLU A 51 4.02 -18.94 -3.76
C GLU A 51 3.66 -18.69 -5.23
N ASP A 52 4.63 -18.89 -6.13
CA ASP A 52 4.51 -18.62 -7.57
C ASP A 52 4.09 -17.17 -7.90
N GLY A 53 4.62 -16.23 -7.11
CA GLY A 53 4.33 -14.80 -7.26
C GLY A 53 3.01 -14.37 -6.65
N ARG A 54 2.35 -15.21 -5.84
CA ARG A 54 1.09 -14.85 -5.15
C ARG A 54 1.30 -14.30 -3.74
N ARG A 55 2.43 -14.59 -3.10
CA ARG A 55 2.77 -14.03 -1.80
C ARG A 55 3.78 -12.91 -2.00
N ALA A 56 3.50 -11.75 -1.42
CA ALA A 56 4.44 -10.65 -1.33
C ALA A 56 4.80 -10.44 0.13
N THR A 57 6.10 -10.49 0.44
CA THR A 57 6.65 -10.28 1.78
C THR A 57 7.61 -9.11 1.74
N ARG A 58 7.31 -8.08 2.52
CA ARG A 58 8.21 -6.97 2.79
C ARG A 58 9.15 -7.32 3.94
N ASP A 59 10.41 -6.95 3.79
CA ASP A 59 11.43 -7.08 4.83
C ASP A 59 10.99 -6.42 6.15
N THR A 60 11.21 -7.12 7.28
CA THR A 60 10.75 -6.69 8.60
C THR A 60 11.56 -5.52 9.17
N THR A 61 12.72 -5.20 8.60
CA THR A 61 13.60 -4.10 9.06
C THR A 61 13.14 -2.71 8.64
N SER A 62 12.09 -2.62 7.81
CA SER A 62 11.46 -1.35 7.40
C SER A 62 9.95 -1.42 7.59
N PHE A 63 9.25 -0.33 7.30
CA PHE A 63 7.78 -0.24 7.23
C PHE A 63 7.29 0.26 5.86
N ARG A 64 8.22 0.55 4.94
CA ARG A 64 7.99 1.12 3.61
C ARG A 64 8.74 0.33 2.54
N HIS A 65 8.70 0.77 1.28
CA HIS A 65 9.19 0.03 0.11
C HIS A 65 8.44 -1.31 -0.11
N GLY A 66 7.14 -1.33 0.22
CA GLY A 66 6.26 -2.49 0.10
C GLY A 66 5.35 -2.50 -1.11
N LEU A 67 5.59 -1.61 -2.08
CA LEU A 67 4.75 -1.45 -3.27
C LEU A 67 4.78 -2.70 -4.16
N ILE A 68 3.61 -3.18 -4.56
CA ILE A 68 3.43 -4.30 -5.48
C ILE A 68 2.27 -4.01 -6.44
N PHE A 69 2.34 -4.62 -7.62
CA PHE A 69 1.33 -4.45 -8.67
C PHE A 69 0.84 -5.81 -9.16
N SER A 70 -0.38 -5.87 -9.71
CA SER A 70 -0.84 -7.10 -10.38
C SER A 70 -0.01 -7.37 -11.64
N SER A 71 0.20 -8.65 -11.98
CA SER A 71 0.96 -9.04 -13.17
C SER A 71 0.26 -8.73 -14.49
N ARG A 72 -1.06 -8.52 -14.45
CA ARG A 72 -1.87 -8.12 -15.60
C ARG A 72 -2.87 -7.02 -15.25
N PRO A 73 -3.45 -6.33 -16.25
CA PRO A 73 -4.58 -5.45 -16.04
C PRO A 73 -5.80 -6.17 -15.43
N LEU A 74 -6.51 -5.46 -14.55
CA LEU A 74 -7.79 -5.85 -13.99
C LEU A 74 -8.94 -5.44 -14.94
N ARG A 75 -10.03 -6.20 -14.91
CA ARG A 75 -11.29 -5.79 -15.55
C ARG A 75 -12.14 -4.96 -14.58
N ILE A 76 -12.99 -4.09 -15.12
CA ILE A 76 -14.02 -3.40 -14.33
C ILE A 76 -14.90 -4.43 -13.61
N MET A 77 -15.22 -4.18 -12.33
CA MET A 77 -15.92 -5.10 -11.43
C MET A 77 -15.20 -6.43 -11.14
N GLU A 78 -13.95 -6.60 -11.56
CA GLU A 78 -13.11 -7.71 -11.11
C GLU A 78 -12.70 -7.46 -9.66
N LYS A 79 -13.15 -8.35 -8.77
CA LYS A 79 -12.86 -8.30 -7.34
C LYS A 79 -11.60 -9.07 -7.04
N VAL A 80 -10.55 -8.37 -6.63
CA VAL A 80 -9.27 -8.94 -6.20
C VAL A 80 -9.37 -9.29 -4.73
N HIS A 81 -8.99 -10.52 -4.38
CA HIS A 81 -9.08 -11.05 -3.02
C HIS A 81 -7.68 -11.30 -2.47
N ILE A 82 -7.36 -10.71 -1.32
CA ILE A 82 -6.08 -10.89 -0.65
C ILE A 82 -6.28 -11.23 0.83
N ARG A 83 -5.32 -11.95 1.40
CA ARG A 83 -5.20 -12.22 2.83
C ARG A 83 -3.97 -11.51 3.38
N ILE A 84 -4.10 -10.92 4.56
CA ILE A 84 -2.98 -10.47 5.38
C ILE A 84 -2.44 -11.69 6.12
N GLU A 85 -1.21 -12.09 5.84
CA GLU A 85 -0.61 -13.25 6.49
C GLU A 85 0.26 -12.82 7.66
N ARG A 86 1.19 -11.88 7.45
CA ARG A 86 2.14 -11.48 8.47
C ARG A 86 2.05 -9.99 8.79
N SER A 87 2.18 -9.68 10.07
CA SER A 87 2.36 -8.32 10.57
C SER A 87 3.55 -8.21 11.52
N VAL A 88 4.02 -7.00 11.79
CA VAL A 88 5.13 -6.71 12.70
C VAL A 88 4.66 -5.68 13.73
N ARG A 89 4.66 -6.04 15.01
CA ARG A 89 4.12 -5.19 16.09
C ARG A 89 4.88 -3.89 16.32
N ALA A 90 6.16 -3.87 15.97
CA ALA A 90 7.00 -2.67 16.12
C ALA A 90 6.70 -1.60 15.06
N TRP A 91 5.95 -1.94 14.03
CA TRP A 91 5.53 -1.00 13.00
C TRP A 91 4.03 -0.76 13.14
N HIS A 92 3.64 0.51 13.04
CA HIS A 92 2.24 0.95 12.88
C HIS A 92 2.05 1.66 11.55
N GLY A 93 0.81 1.75 11.12
CA GLY A 93 0.40 2.43 9.89
C GLY A 93 -0.44 1.54 9.00
N ALA A 94 -1.42 2.16 8.35
CA ALA A 94 -2.38 1.50 7.49
C ALA A 94 -1.71 0.92 6.23
N MET A 95 -2.08 -0.29 5.83
CA MET A 95 -1.77 -0.78 4.47
C MET A 95 -2.52 0.07 3.45
N ARG A 96 -2.10 0.10 2.18
CA ARG A 96 -2.87 0.77 1.11
C ARG A 96 -3.22 -0.19 0.00
N VAL A 97 -4.43 -0.05 -0.53
CA VAL A 97 -4.87 -0.75 -1.74
C VAL A 97 -5.39 0.26 -2.75
N GLY A 98 -5.18 -0.03 -4.02
CA GLY A 98 -5.25 0.98 -5.04
C GLY A 98 -5.30 0.43 -6.46
N LEU A 99 -5.28 1.38 -7.39
CA LEU A 99 -5.25 1.15 -8.81
C LEU A 99 -4.22 2.08 -9.43
N THR A 100 -3.64 1.64 -10.54
CA THR A 100 -2.85 2.51 -11.41
C THR A 100 -3.24 2.32 -12.87
N SER A 101 -3.29 3.41 -13.63
CA SER A 101 -3.37 3.37 -15.10
C SER A 101 -1.98 3.47 -15.76
N VAL A 102 -0.92 3.57 -14.96
CA VAL A 102 0.46 3.55 -15.42
C VAL A 102 0.93 2.09 -15.44
N ALA A 103 1.50 1.66 -16.56
CA ALA A 103 1.98 0.28 -16.70
C ALA A 103 3.07 -0.01 -15.66
N PRO A 104 2.95 -1.08 -14.84
CA PRO A 104 4.01 -1.48 -13.92
C PRO A 104 5.34 -1.67 -14.67
N GLY A 105 6.44 -1.20 -14.07
CA GLY A 105 7.78 -1.28 -14.67
C GLY A 105 8.13 -0.14 -15.63
N SER A 106 7.18 0.73 -15.97
CA SER A 106 7.46 1.92 -16.80
C SER A 106 8.10 3.09 -16.04
N THR A 107 8.05 3.08 -14.70
CA THR A 107 8.59 4.11 -13.82
C THR A 107 9.34 3.49 -12.65
N THR A 108 10.24 4.27 -12.05
CA THR A 108 10.87 3.90 -10.77
C THR A 108 9.83 3.78 -9.68
N ILE A 109 9.97 2.76 -8.82
CA ILE A 109 9.03 2.51 -7.73
C ILE A 109 9.49 3.28 -6.50
N PRO A 110 8.69 4.24 -5.99
CA PRO A 110 9.03 5.02 -4.80
C PRO A 110 8.97 4.18 -3.52
N SER A 111 9.20 4.84 -2.38
CA SER A 111 9.11 4.17 -1.09
C SER A 111 7.66 3.96 -0.61
N LEU A 112 6.71 4.76 -1.11
CA LEU A 112 5.32 4.81 -0.62
C LEU A 112 4.30 4.97 -1.76
N ALA A 113 3.10 4.40 -1.59
CA ALA A 113 1.96 4.75 -2.44
C ALA A 113 1.49 6.20 -2.19
N ILE A 114 1.30 6.54 -0.92
CA ILE A 114 0.79 7.84 -0.48
C ILE A 114 1.90 8.56 0.31
N PRO A 115 2.26 9.80 -0.03
CA PRO A 115 1.72 10.61 -1.12
C PRO A 115 2.49 10.42 -2.44
N GLU A 116 3.62 9.69 -2.47
CA GLU A 116 4.58 9.73 -3.59
C GLU A 116 3.95 9.34 -4.94
N LEU A 117 3.29 8.18 -5.04
CA LEU A 117 2.56 7.81 -6.27
C LEU A 117 1.28 8.61 -6.43
N THR A 118 0.47 8.78 -5.38
CA THR A 118 -0.85 9.42 -5.50
C THR A 118 -0.80 10.92 -5.79
N ASN A 119 0.34 11.59 -5.59
CA ASN A 119 0.56 12.95 -6.07
C ASN A 119 0.71 13.02 -7.59
N SER A 120 1.01 11.89 -8.24
CA SER A 120 1.18 11.79 -9.69
C SER A 120 -0.14 11.36 -10.35
N PRO A 121 -0.49 11.88 -11.53
CA PRO A 121 -1.64 11.41 -12.28
C PRO A 121 -1.55 9.91 -12.59
N GLY A 122 -2.68 9.22 -12.52
CA GLY A 122 -2.75 7.80 -12.87
C GLY A 122 -2.57 6.84 -11.70
N TYR A 123 -2.50 7.31 -10.46
CA TYR A 123 -2.42 6.47 -9.25
C TYR A 123 -3.50 6.88 -8.24
N TRP A 124 -4.17 5.88 -7.67
CA TRP A 124 -5.19 6.07 -6.63
C TRP A 124 -5.05 5.00 -5.57
N ALA A 125 -5.11 5.37 -4.30
CA ALA A 125 -4.98 4.44 -3.19
C ALA A 125 -5.89 4.84 -2.03
N ILE A 126 -6.39 3.83 -1.32
CA ILE A 126 -7.16 3.96 -0.09
C ILE A 126 -6.35 3.29 1.03
N PRO A 127 -6.11 3.97 2.15
CA PRO A 127 -5.60 3.34 3.35
C PRO A 127 -6.66 2.41 3.94
N VAL A 128 -6.24 1.21 4.30
CA VAL A 128 -7.06 0.26 5.06
C VAL A 128 -6.58 0.30 6.51
N PRO A 129 -7.44 0.71 7.46
CA PRO A 129 -7.16 0.76 8.88
C PRO A 129 -6.34 -0.41 9.41
N GLU A 130 -5.36 -0.09 10.27
CA GLU A 130 -4.47 -1.06 10.90
C GLU A 130 -5.24 -2.18 11.63
N HIS A 131 -6.29 -1.83 12.37
CA HIS A 131 -7.13 -2.80 13.07
C HIS A 131 -7.92 -3.75 12.15
N GLN A 132 -8.03 -3.44 10.86
CA GLN A 132 -8.67 -4.29 9.84
C GLN A 132 -7.66 -5.10 9.02
N CYS A 133 -6.37 -4.87 9.25
CA CYS A 133 -5.26 -5.53 8.57
C CYS A 133 -4.47 -6.40 9.55
N LEU A 134 -5.17 -7.19 10.36
CA LEU A 134 -4.58 -8.15 11.29
C LEU A 134 -4.21 -9.44 10.55
N PRO A 135 -3.27 -10.25 11.07
CA PRO A 135 -3.02 -11.59 10.53
C PRO A 135 -4.31 -12.39 10.40
N ARG A 136 -4.46 -13.08 9.26
CA ARG A 136 -5.64 -13.85 8.82
C ARG A 136 -6.81 -13.03 8.29
N SER A 137 -6.81 -11.71 8.45
CA SER A 137 -7.83 -10.87 7.82
C SER A 137 -7.73 -10.96 6.31
N GLU A 138 -8.86 -11.04 5.65
CA GLU A 138 -9.02 -10.97 4.21
C GLU A 138 -9.67 -9.64 3.84
N LEU A 139 -9.35 -9.17 2.63
CA LEU A 139 -10.03 -8.03 2.05
C LEU A 139 -10.21 -8.21 0.55
N ILE A 140 -11.30 -7.62 0.06
CA ILE A 140 -11.68 -7.65 -1.34
C ILE A 140 -11.76 -6.22 -1.85
N PHE A 141 -11.03 -5.91 -2.91
CA PHE A 141 -11.10 -4.59 -3.54
C PHE A 141 -11.37 -4.67 -5.04
N TRP A 142 -12.04 -3.65 -5.58
CA TRP A 142 -12.43 -3.58 -6.98
C TRP A 142 -12.75 -2.15 -7.43
N VAL A 143 -12.75 -1.94 -8.74
CA VAL A 143 -13.26 -0.70 -9.36
C VAL A 143 -14.68 -0.90 -9.89
N SER A 144 -15.56 0.05 -9.60
CA SER A 144 -16.92 0.07 -10.14
C SER A 144 -16.98 0.62 -11.57
N HIS A 145 -18.13 0.44 -12.23
CA HIS A 145 -18.36 1.01 -13.57
C HIS A 145 -18.23 2.53 -13.62
N CYS A 146 -18.52 3.22 -12.52
CA CYS A 146 -18.38 4.68 -12.45
C CYS A 146 -16.98 5.12 -11.98
N GLY A 147 -16.00 4.22 -11.95
CA GLY A 147 -14.63 4.55 -11.54
C GLY A 147 -14.48 4.78 -10.03
N THR A 148 -15.33 4.20 -9.18
CA THR A 148 -15.13 4.24 -7.73
C THR A 148 -14.35 3.00 -7.30
N LEU A 149 -13.20 3.20 -6.65
CA LEU A 149 -12.46 2.15 -6.00
C LEU A 149 -13.16 1.82 -4.68
N HIS A 150 -13.44 0.54 -4.47
CA HIS A 150 -14.05 0.01 -3.26
C HIS A 150 -13.15 -1.02 -2.62
N VAL A 151 -13.16 -1.05 -1.29
CA VAL A 151 -12.52 -2.08 -0.46
C VAL A 151 -13.58 -2.58 0.52
N LYS A 152 -13.66 -3.89 0.71
CA LYS A 152 -14.47 -4.52 1.74
C LYS A 152 -13.57 -5.41 2.58
N THR A 153 -13.64 -5.24 3.89
CA THR A 153 -12.91 -6.01 4.91
C THR A 153 -13.82 -7.08 5.53
N ASP A 154 -13.22 -8.04 6.26
CA ASP A 154 -13.94 -9.16 6.87
C ASP A 154 -15.01 -8.76 7.89
N ASP A 155 -14.77 -7.67 8.62
CA ASP A 155 -15.74 -7.06 9.54
C ASP A 155 -16.96 -6.44 8.82
N GLY A 156 -17.00 -6.52 7.49
CA GLY A 156 -18.07 -6.00 6.66
C GLY A 156 -17.95 -4.52 6.33
N GLN A 157 -16.99 -3.81 6.89
CA GLN A 157 -16.75 -2.40 6.61
C GLN A 157 -16.37 -2.18 5.15
N LYS A 158 -16.74 -1.02 4.62
CA LYS A 158 -16.53 -0.68 3.22
C LYS A 158 -15.92 0.71 3.09
N HIS A 159 -14.72 0.75 2.53
CA HIS A 159 -14.03 1.99 2.17
C HIS A 159 -14.21 2.28 0.69
N SER A 160 -14.36 3.54 0.31
CA SER A 160 -14.59 3.92 -1.09
C SER A 160 -13.90 5.24 -1.44
N LEU A 161 -13.27 5.29 -2.61
CA LEU A 161 -12.66 6.50 -3.16
C LEU A 161 -13.15 6.70 -4.58
N LYS A 162 -13.73 7.86 -4.84
CA LYS A 162 -14.05 8.26 -6.20
C LYS A 162 -12.76 8.53 -6.96
N THR A 163 -12.38 7.62 -7.85
CA THR A 163 -11.22 7.82 -8.71
C THR A 163 -11.66 8.58 -9.96
N ARG A 164 -10.69 9.24 -10.61
CA ARG A 164 -10.89 9.84 -11.94
C ARG A 164 -10.35 8.92 -13.03
N VAL A 165 -10.37 7.61 -12.77
CA VAL A 165 -9.78 6.65 -13.69
C VAL A 165 -10.63 6.50 -14.93
N ASP A 166 -9.96 6.42 -16.08
CA ASP A 166 -10.59 6.10 -17.36
C ASP A 166 -10.83 4.59 -17.43
N THR A 167 -12.08 4.17 -17.27
CA THR A 167 -12.48 2.76 -17.22
C THR A 167 -12.36 2.03 -18.55
N HIS A 168 -12.03 2.74 -19.63
CA HIS A 168 -11.74 2.15 -20.95
C HIS A 168 -10.26 1.83 -21.15
N LYS A 169 -9.38 2.30 -20.27
CA LYS A 169 -7.94 2.04 -20.32
C LYS A 169 -7.55 0.87 -19.40
N PRO A 170 -6.46 0.16 -19.71
CA PRO A 170 -5.90 -0.83 -18.80
C PRO A 170 -5.57 -0.21 -17.43
N MET A 171 -5.85 -0.97 -16.38
CA MET A 171 -5.51 -0.61 -15.00
C MET A 171 -4.98 -1.81 -14.26
N TRP A 172 -3.99 -1.61 -13.39
CA TRP A 172 -3.43 -2.66 -12.55
C TRP A 172 -3.83 -2.46 -11.10
N ALA A 173 -3.92 -3.57 -10.37
CA ALA A 173 -3.99 -3.52 -8.92
C ALA A 173 -2.68 -2.92 -8.40
N MET A 174 -2.77 -2.06 -7.39
CA MET A 174 -1.62 -1.52 -6.68
C MET A 174 -1.84 -1.74 -5.19
N ILE A 175 -0.88 -2.32 -4.50
CA ILE A 175 -0.94 -2.55 -3.04
C ILE A 175 0.38 -2.02 -2.46
N ASP A 176 0.30 -1.31 -1.35
CA ASP A 176 1.47 -0.92 -0.57
C ASP A 176 1.43 -1.71 0.74
N VAL A 177 2.24 -2.77 0.80
CA VAL A 177 2.46 -3.59 2.01
C VAL A 177 3.21 -2.71 3.01
N TYR A 178 2.48 -1.90 3.76
CA TYR A 178 3.04 -0.82 4.58
C TYR A 178 2.78 -1.04 6.07
N GLY A 179 3.61 -0.41 6.89
CA GLY A 179 3.34 -0.25 8.32
C GLY A 179 3.47 -1.57 9.03
N GLN A 180 2.44 -1.96 9.79
CA GLN A 180 2.46 -3.24 10.48
C GLN A 180 2.45 -4.41 9.50
N THR A 181 1.73 -4.31 8.38
CA THR A 181 1.56 -5.42 7.45
C THR A 181 2.86 -5.68 6.72
N ASN A 182 3.39 -6.90 6.83
CA ASN A 182 4.63 -7.30 6.19
C ASN A 182 4.48 -8.47 5.21
N ALA A 183 3.36 -9.20 5.20
CA ALA A 183 3.08 -10.15 4.12
C ALA A 183 1.60 -10.23 3.75
N VAL A 184 1.34 -10.31 2.44
CA VAL A 184 0.02 -10.55 1.88
C VAL A 184 0.05 -11.68 0.87
N LEU A 185 -1.03 -12.46 0.83
CA LEU A 185 -1.26 -13.52 -0.15
C LEU A 185 -2.43 -13.16 -1.05
N LEU A 186 -2.21 -13.26 -2.36
CA LEU A 186 -3.22 -13.11 -3.39
C LEU A 186 -3.99 -14.43 -3.56
N LEU A 187 -5.27 -14.41 -3.18
CA LEU A 187 -6.18 -15.55 -3.26
C LEU A 187 -6.85 -15.70 -4.64
N GLY A 188 -6.67 -14.70 -5.51
CA GLY A 188 -7.19 -14.66 -6.86
C GLY A 188 -8.21 -13.55 -7.08
N SER A 189 -9.03 -13.68 -8.12
CA SER A 189 -10.08 -12.72 -8.42
C SER A 189 -11.37 -13.34 -8.93
N ILE A 190 -12.48 -12.61 -8.75
CA ILE A 190 -13.82 -13.01 -9.16
C ILE A 190 -14.51 -11.84 -9.85
N LYS A 191 -15.17 -12.10 -10.98
CA LYS A 191 -16.06 -11.14 -11.65
C LYS A 191 -17.42 -11.78 -11.89
N LYS A 192 -18.45 -11.24 -11.22
CA LYS A 192 -19.85 -11.61 -11.48
C LYS A 192 -20.34 -10.90 -12.75
N CYS A 193 -20.92 -11.66 -13.67
CA CYS A 193 -21.64 -11.18 -14.85
C CYS A 193 -23.12 -11.61 -14.72
N LEU A 194 -23.99 -11.14 -15.62
CA LEU A 194 -25.44 -11.38 -15.54
C LEU A 194 -25.82 -12.86 -15.41
N PHE A 195 -25.14 -13.75 -16.14
CA PHE A 195 -25.44 -15.18 -16.17
C PHE A 195 -24.27 -16.09 -15.80
N THR A 196 -23.08 -15.51 -15.54
CA THR A 196 -21.85 -16.28 -15.33
C THR A 196 -20.98 -15.64 -14.25
N THR A 197 -20.26 -16.47 -13.51
CA THR A 197 -19.19 -16.02 -12.62
C THR A 197 -17.86 -16.41 -13.22
N ARG A 198 -17.01 -15.43 -13.46
CA ARG A 198 -15.65 -15.63 -13.96
C ARG A 198 -14.65 -15.53 -12.82
N ARG A 199 -13.57 -16.32 -12.88
CA ARG A 199 -12.52 -16.34 -11.86
C ARG A 199 -11.13 -16.27 -12.52
N SER A 200 -10.13 -15.77 -11.80
CA SER A 200 -8.73 -15.98 -12.20
C SER A 200 -8.42 -17.48 -12.33
N CYS A 201 -7.26 -17.81 -12.91
CA CYS A 201 -6.80 -19.21 -12.93
C CYS A 201 -6.97 -19.87 -11.56
N PRO A 202 -7.37 -21.16 -11.53
CA PRO A 202 -7.25 -21.96 -10.32
C PRO A 202 -5.81 -21.90 -9.82
N VAL A 203 -5.64 -21.72 -8.53
CA VAL A 203 -4.35 -21.74 -7.85
C VAL A 203 -4.47 -22.67 -6.64
N PRO A 204 -3.37 -23.27 -6.17
CA PRO A 204 -3.40 -24.05 -4.95
C PRO A 204 -3.93 -23.22 -3.78
N THR A 205 -4.92 -23.76 -3.08
CA THR A 205 -5.43 -23.16 -1.85
C THR A 205 -4.35 -23.23 -0.80
N VAL A 206 -4.07 -22.09 -0.17
CA VAL A 206 -3.17 -22.01 0.97
C VAL A 206 -4.04 -21.66 2.17
N GLU A 207 -4.24 -22.62 3.07
CA GLU A 207 -5.04 -22.41 4.28
C GLU A 207 -4.28 -21.56 5.30
N PRO A 208 -4.95 -20.66 6.05
CA PRO A 208 -4.29 -19.89 7.09
C PRO A 208 -3.93 -20.79 8.28
N THR A 209 -2.64 -20.92 8.59
CA THR A 209 -2.10 -21.66 9.75
C THR A 209 -1.35 -20.72 10.68
N ASP A 210 -0.90 -21.18 11.85
CA ASP A 210 0.02 -20.42 12.70
C ASP A 210 1.40 -20.25 12.04
N ASP A 211 1.79 -21.18 11.16
CA ASP A 211 3.09 -21.12 10.47
C ASP A 211 3.14 -20.08 9.37
N ASN A 212 2.04 -19.87 8.64
CA ASN A 212 2.00 -18.88 7.56
C ASN A 212 1.39 -17.54 7.99
N CYS A 213 0.50 -17.53 8.98
CA CYS A 213 -0.13 -16.31 9.48
C CYS A 213 0.28 -16.00 10.92
N GLY A 214 0.62 -14.74 11.20
CA GLY A 214 0.94 -14.31 12.56
C GLY A 214 1.78 -13.05 12.60
N TYR A 215 2.54 -12.90 13.68
CA TYR A 215 3.44 -11.77 13.87
C TYR A 215 4.88 -12.18 13.59
N SER A 216 5.60 -11.34 12.85
CA SER A 216 7.02 -11.52 12.57
C SER A 216 7.84 -10.70 13.56
N GLU A 217 8.96 -11.28 14.00
CA GLU A 217 9.94 -10.58 14.81
C GLU A 217 10.79 -9.64 13.95
N ILE A 218 11.33 -8.60 14.59
CA ILE A 218 12.33 -7.73 13.98
C ILE A 218 13.72 -8.06 14.52
N PRO A 219 14.77 -8.02 13.69
CA PRO A 219 16.13 -8.22 14.17
C PRO A 219 16.50 -7.23 15.28
N ILE A 220 17.25 -7.68 16.29
CA ILE A 220 17.68 -6.84 17.43
C ILE A 220 18.37 -5.56 16.95
N LYS A 221 19.23 -5.65 15.93
CA LYS A 221 19.89 -4.46 15.34
C LYS A 221 18.91 -3.41 14.82
N THR A 222 17.74 -3.84 14.34
CA THR A 222 16.67 -2.93 13.91
C THR A 222 16.05 -2.24 15.13
N VAL A 223 15.79 -3.00 16.21
CA VAL A 223 15.32 -2.46 17.49
C VAL A 223 16.33 -1.45 18.05
N GLU A 224 17.62 -1.80 18.06
CA GLU A 224 18.71 -0.93 18.49
C GLU A 224 18.78 0.34 17.65
N ARG A 225 18.58 0.28 16.33
CA ARG A 225 18.51 1.48 15.48
C ARG A 225 17.31 2.36 15.82
N MET A 226 16.15 1.76 16.12
CA MET A 226 14.96 2.49 16.54
C MET A 226 15.15 3.16 17.92
N MET A 227 15.87 2.52 18.84
CA MET A 227 16.14 3.03 20.19
C MET A 227 17.34 3.99 20.24
N GLY A 228 18.36 3.76 19.39
CA GLY A 228 19.64 4.45 19.33
C GLY A 228 19.64 5.75 18.52
N GLN A 229 18.49 6.17 17.99
CA GLN A 229 18.28 7.55 17.55
C GLN A 229 18.13 8.54 18.73
N LYS A 230 18.21 8.08 19.99
CA LYS A 230 18.55 8.93 21.13
C LYS A 230 20.08 9.05 21.29
N SER A 231 20.60 10.18 20.83
CA SER A 231 21.81 10.89 21.32
C SER A 231 23.07 10.07 21.66
N LEU A 232 24.11 10.24 20.84
CA LEU A 232 25.47 10.42 21.36
C LEU A 232 25.47 11.72 22.19
N GLY A 233 25.13 11.59 23.47
CA GLY A 233 25.23 12.61 24.50
C GLY A 233 25.66 11.92 25.78
N GLU A 234 26.69 12.48 26.42
CA GLU A 234 27.43 11.96 27.58
C GLU A 234 26.57 11.48 28.79
N PRO A 235 27.15 10.67 29.69
CA PRO A 235 26.40 10.04 30.77
C PRO A 235 26.05 11.05 31.88
N GLY A 236 24.80 11.51 31.89
CA GLY A 236 24.22 12.31 32.96
C GLY A 236 22.95 11.67 33.52
N ASN A 237 23.03 11.27 34.79
CA ASN A 237 22.00 10.85 35.75
C ASN A 237 20.69 10.22 35.26
N GLN A 238 20.48 8.98 35.72
CA GLN A 238 19.20 8.30 35.78
C GLN A 238 18.17 9.11 36.58
N GLU A 239 17.20 9.70 35.88
CA GLU A 239 15.88 9.95 36.46
C GLU A 239 14.81 9.39 35.51
N ASN A 240 13.85 8.68 36.13
CA ASN A 240 12.79 7.88 35.53
C ASN A 240 12.09 8.55 34.32
N LEU A 241 12.24 7.98 33.12
CA LEU A 241 11.28 8.17 32.03
C LEU A 241 10.01 7.33 32.30
N SER A 242 9.25 7.73 33.32
CA SER A 242 7.85 7.31 33.47
C SER A 242 6.98 8.20 32.59
N LEU A 243 6.30 7.58 31.62
CA LEU A 243 5.20 8.19 30.86
C LEU A 243 4.08 8.60 31.83
N PRO A 244 3.63 9.87 31.87
CA PRO A 244 2.43 10.21 32.60
C PRO A 244 1.23 9.94 31.69
N CYS A 245 0.64 8.76 31.84
CA CYS A 245 -0.74 8.50 31.50
C CYS A 245 -1.60 8.76 32.76
N SER A 246 -2.77 9.37 32.56
CA SER A 246 -3.89 9.55 33.50
C SER A 246 -3.94 10.91 34.20
N GLN A 247 -4.80 11.82 33.72
CA GLN A 247 -5.82 12.43 34.57
C GLN A 247 -7.11 12.65 33.78
N ASN A 248 -8.21 12.11 34.33
CA ASN A 248 -9.57 12.43 33.94
C ASN A 248 -9.84 13.90 34.24
N ASN A 249 -10.46 14.62 33.30
CA ASN A 249 -11.43 15.63 33.71
C ASN A 249 -12.61 15.67 32.74
N SER A 250 -13.78 15.38 33.31
CA SER A 250 -15.08 15.43 32.65
C SER A 250 -15.55 16.87 32.64
N GLN A 251 -15.89 17.43 31.46
CA GLN A 251 -17.12 18.19 31.23
C GLN A 251 -17.21 18.70 29.77
N ASN A 252 -18.27 18.22 29.09
CA ASN A 252 -19.05 18.79 27.99
C ASN A 252 -18.36 19.64 26.90
N THR A 253 -18.47 19.17 25.65
CA THR A 253 -19.22 19.85 24.55
C THR A 253 -19.17 19.02 23.26
N SER A 254 -20.37 18.80 22.68
CA SER A 254 -20.67 18.43 21.28
C SER A 254 -19.96 17.24 20.60
N ASN A 255 -20.73 16.50 19.79
CA ASN A 255 -20.28 15.50 18.82
C ASN A 255 -19.27 16.07 17.79
N GLU A 256 -18.03 16.35 18.20
CA GLU A 256 -16.91 16.39 17.27
C GLU A 256 -16.40 14.97 17.12
N SER A 257 -16.51 14.42 15.92
CA SER A 257 -15.82 13.20 15.53
C SER A 257 -14.34 13.39 15.90
N MET A 258 -13.85 12.68 16.92
CA MET A 258 -12.42 12.72 17.25
C MET A 258 -11.64 12.40 15.98
N GLU A 259 -10.79 13.33 15.56
CA GLU A 259 -10.06 13.20 14.30
C GLU A 259 -9.18 11.96 14.35
N GLU A 260 -9.27 11.10 13.34
CA GLU A 260 -8.50 9.87 13.24
C GLU A 260 -7.06 10.16 12.83
N CYS A 261 -6.11 9.38 13.35
CA CYS A 261 -4.71 9.45 12.95
C CYS A 261 -4.56 9.13 11.46
N VAL A 262 -4.01 10.08 10.69
CA VAL A 262 -3.88 9.96 9.22
C VAL A 262 -2.76 9.00 8.78
N VAL A 263 -2.09 8.35 9.72
CA VAL A 263 -1.04 7.36 9.44
C VAL A 263 -1.57 5.94 9.63
N CYS A 264 -2.18 5.64 10.78
CA CYS A 264 -2.73 4.31 11.07
C CYS A 264 -4.19 4.14 10.68
N TYR A 265 -4.94 5.24 10.51
CA TYR A 265 -6.38 5.22 10.28
C TYR A 265 -7.07 4.27 11.27
N SER A 266 -6.75 4.39 12.57
CA SER A 266 -7.27 3.48 13.61
C SER A 266 -7.37 4.17 14.96
N ASP A 267 -6.26 4.78 15.41
CA ASP A 267 -6.25 5.50 16.67
C ASP A 267 -6.69 6.95 16.50
N ILE A 268 -7.13 7.56 17.60
CA ILE A 268 -7.42 9.00 17.66
C ILE A 268 -6.12 9.80 17.51
N ALA A 269 -6.17 10.86 16.71
CA ALA A 269 -5.11 11.85 16.62
C ALA A 269 -5.07 12.67 17.91
N ASN A 270 -4.10 12.37 18.77
CA ASN A 270 -3.95 12.98 20.09
C ASN A 270 -2.66 13.80 20.25
N VAL A 271 -1.83 13.92 19.19
CA VAL A 271 -0.61 14.72 19.21
C VAL A 271 -0.76 15.97 18.35
N MET A 272 -0.58 17.14 18.96
CA MET A 272 -0.49 18.42 18.25
C MET A 272 0.93 18.66 17.74
N LEU A 273 1.07 18.82 16.42
CA LEU A 273 2.35 19.13 15.77
C LEU A 273 2.64 20.64 15.85
N ILE A 274 3.90 21.06 15.69
CA ILE A 274 4.30 22.48 15.76
C ILE A 274 3.59 23.38 14.73
N CYS A 275 3.13 22.80 13.61
CA CYS A 275 2.31 23.48 12.62
C CYS A 275 0.84 23.68 13.04
N GLY A 276 0.46 23.30 14.25
CA GLY A 276 -0.89 23.37 14.81
C GLY A 276 -1.80 22.19 14.48
N HIS A 277 -1.44 21.32 13.53
CA HIS A 277 -2.26 20.17 13.16
C HIS A 277 -2.21 19.05 14.20
N ARG A 278 -3.38 18.57 14.63
CA ARG A 278 -3.55 17.37 15.47
C ARG A 278 -3.98 16.19 14.60
N CYS A 279 -3.03 15.59 13.89
CA CYS A 279 -3.34 14.60 12.84
C CYS A 279 -2.71 13.22 13.04
N VAL A 280 -1.96 13.01 14.13
CA VAL A 280 -1.27 11.74 14.39
C VAL A 280 -1.51 11.27 15.83
N CYS A 281 -1.56 9.96 16.05
CA CYS A 281 -1.58 9.35 17.37
C CYS A 281 -0.16 9.27 17.96
N SER A 282 -0.04 9.09 19.28
CA SER A 282 1.23 8.97 20.00
C SER A 282 2.17 7.92 19.41
N GLN A 283 1.64 6.77 18.97
CA GLN A 283 2.43 5.67 18.39
C GLN A 283 2.96 5.99 16.99
N CYS A 284 2.22 6.78 16.21
CA CYS A 284 2.65 7.22 14.88
C CYS A 284 3.57 8.43 14.93
N ALA A 285 3.41 9.30 15.94
CA ALA A 285 4.12 10.57 16.05
C ALA A 285 5.65 10.40 16.03
N LEU A 286 6.20 9.45 16.80
CA LEU A 286 7.64 9.19 16.86
C LEU A 286 8.27 9.00 15.47
N ARG A 287 7.59 8.26 14.60
CA ARG A 287 8.09 7.99 13.24
C ARG A 287 7.87 9.14 12.27
N VAL A 288 6.76 9.87 12.43
CA VAL A 288 6.57 11.13 11.68
C VAL A 288 7.71 12.10 11.97
N PHE A 289 8.21 12.15 13.22
CA PHE A 289 9.38 12.96 13.56
C PHE A 289 10.70 12.38 13.03
N SER A 290 10.98 11.10 13.28
CA SER A 290 12.32 10.54 13.02
C SER A 290 12.58 10.18 11.55
N GLU A 291 11.56 9.75 10.80
CA GLU A 291 11.74 9.19 9.46
C GLU A 291 11.21 10.10 8.34
N PHE A 292 10.15 10.87 8.63
CA PHE A 292 9.52 11.76 7.66
C PHE A 292 9.90 13.23 7.86
N GLY A 293 10.14 13.65 9.10
CA GLY A 293 10.53 15.02 9.45
C GLY A 293 9.54 16.10 9.01
N SER A 294 8.29 15.75 8.70
CA SER A 294 7.29 16.69 8.17
C SER A 294 5.86 16.27 8.53
N CYS A 295 4.98 17.27 8.70
CA CYS A 295 3.57 17.06 9.00
C CYS A 295 2.85 16.33 7.84
N PRO A 296 2.12 15.23 8.09
CA PRO A 296 1.41 14.50 7.04
C PRO A 296 0.33 15.31 6.30
N LEU A 297 -0.24 16.35 6.92
CA LEU A 297 -1.29 17.17 6.32
C LEU A 297 -0.73 18.34 5.50
N CYS A 298 0.12 19.17 6.11
CA CYS A 298 0.59 20.41 5.49
C CYS A 298 2.05 20.38 5.02
N ARG A 299 2.77 19.28 5.28
CA ARG A 299 4.19 19.08 4.95
C ARG A 299 5.15 20.07 5.62
N HIS A 300 4.70 20.82 6.62
CA HIS A 300 5.58 21.66 7.44
C HIS A 300 6.66 20.81 8.11
N HIS A 301 7.91 21.23 8.03
CA HIS A 301 9.03 20.51 8.62
C HIS A 301 8.94 20.50 10.14
N LEU A 302 9.19 19.35 10.75
CA LEU A 302 9.16 19.14 12.19
C LEU A 302 10.61 19.07 12.68
N HIS A 303 11.08 20.09 13.42
CA HIS A 303 12.44 20.10 13.95
C HIS A 303 12.51 19.24 15.24
N PRO A 304 13.54 18.40 15.45
CA PRO A 304 13.65 17.53 16.62
C PRO A 304 13.67 18.27 17.97
N ASP A 305 14.16 19.52 18.00
CA ASP A 305 14.51 20.22 19.25
C ASP A 305 13.37 21.04 19.88
N HIS A 306 12.14 20.99 19.33
CA HIS A 306 11.04 21.89 19.75
C HIS A 306 9.69 21.21 20.07
N CYS A 307 9.67 19.91 20.39
CA CYS A 307 8.46 19.22 20.83
C CYS A 307 8.45 19.18 22.38
N TYR A 308 7.49 19.69 23.16
CA TYR A 308 6.03 19.64 23.11
C TYR A 308 5.44 20.75 24.03
N LYS A 309 4.22 21.22 23.77
CA LYS A 309 3.33 21.72 24.85
C LYS A 309 2.20 20.71 25.01
N GLY A 310 2.26 19.91 26.08
CA GLY A 310 1.09 19.17 26.53
C GLY A 310 0.03 20.15 27.00
N THR A 311 -1.18 20.02 26.50
CA THR A 311 -2.39 20.62 27.07
C THR A 311 -3.18 19.53 27.76
#